data_AF-A0A2W0B3Z3-F1
#
_entry.id   AF-A0A2W0B3Z3-F1
#
_cell.length_a   1.000
_cell.length_b   1.000
_cell.length_c   1.000
_cell.angle_alpha   90.00
_cell.angle_beta   90.00
_cell.angle_gamma   90.00
#
_symmetry.space_group_name_H-M   'P 1'
#
loop_
_entity.id
_entity.type
_entity.pdbx_description
1 polymer ?
#
loop_
_entity_poly.entity_id
_entity_poly.type
_entity_poly.pdbx_seq_one_letter_code
_entity_poly.pdbx_strand_id
1 'polypeptide(L)'
;MTDEEARSRFGFFLEALEYGTPPHGGIALGLDRIIMILAGADSLREVIPFPKTAKAVDLMVDAPTPVSATQLKELGIAVKG
;
A
#
# COMPACT_ATOMS: atom_id res chain seq x y z
N MET A 1 21.55 -7.44 8.54
CA MET A 1 21.33 -7.39 7.09
C MET A 1 22.69 -7.57 6.45
N THR A 2 22.89 -8.65 5.71
CA THR A 2 24.14 -8.86 4.96
C THR A 2 24.17 -7.96 3.74
N ASP A 3 25.35 -7.73 3.15
CA ASP A 3 25.49 -6.97 1.90
C ASP A 3 24.66 -7.60 0.76
N GLU A 4 24.56 -8.93 0.75
CA GLU A 4 23.76 -9.67 -0.21
C GLU A 4 22.26 -9.40 -0.03
N GLU A 5 21.77 -9.41 1.21
CA GLU A 5 20.37 -9.06 1.52
C GLU A 5 20.06 -7.61 1.16
N ALA A 6 21.01 -6.69 1.37
CA ALA A 6 20.85 -5.28 1.01
C ALA A 6 20.77 -5.08 -0.51
N ARG A 7 21.67 -5.73 -1.27
CA ARG A 7 21.67 -5.69 -2.73
C ARG A 7 20.43 -6.35 -3.34
N SER A 8 19.97 -7.47 -2.77
CA SER A 8 18.77 -8.16 -3.24
C SER A 8 17.51 -7.28 -3.09
N ARG A 9 17.39 -6.54 -1.99
CA ARG A 9 16.20 -5.72 -1.70
C ARG A 9 16.26 -4.31 -2.28
N PHE A 10 17.44 -3.71 -2.34
CA PHE A 10 17.63 -2.28 -2.63
C PHE A 10 18.72 -1.99 -3.67
N GLY A 11 19.22 -2.98 -4.41
CA GLY A 11 20.36 -2.84 -5.32
C GLY A 11 20.22 -1.69 -6.32
N PHE A 12 19.07 -1.57 -6.98
CA PHE A 12 18.81 -0.47 -7.93
C PHE A 12 18.93 0.92 -7.28
N PHE A 13 18.50 1.04 -6.02
CA PHE A 13 18.53 2.31 -5.28
C PHE A 13 19.95 2.63 -4.83
N LEU A 14 20.69 1.63 -4.32
CA LEU A 14 22.08 1.79 -3.92
C LEU A 14 22.97 2.19 -5.11
N GLU A 15 22.78 1.56 -6.26
CA GLU A 15 23.46 1.89 -7.51
C GLU A 15 23.16 3.33 -7.94
N ALA A 16 21.90 3.78 -7.85
CA ALA A 16 21.53 5.15 -8.17
C ALA A 16 22.26 6.20 -7.28
N LEU A 17 22.57 5.86 -6.02
CA LEU A 17 23.32 6.74 -5.13
C LEU A 17 24.76 6.97 -5.60
N GLU A 18 25.37 6.01 -6.31
CA GLU A 18 26.75 6.07 -6.80
C GLU A 18 26.93 7.08 -7.95
N TYR A 19 25.86 7.46 -8.65
CA TYR A 19 25.90 8.39 -9.79
C TYR A 19 25.75 9.88 -9.39
N GLY A 20 26.10 10.23 -8.15
CA GLY A 20 26.09 11.62 -7.70
C GLY A 20 24.70 12.10 -7.27
N THR A 21 23.94 11.26 -6.56
CA THR A 21 22.65 11.65 -5.99
C THR A 21 22.83 12.85 -5.03
N PRO A 22 22.08 13.96 -5.19
CA PRO A 22 22.20 15.12 -4.31
C PRO A 22 21.66 14.83 -2.91
N PRO A 23 22.03 15.64 -1.90
CA PRO A 23 21.33 15.65 -0.63
C PRO A 23 19.85 15.99 -0.88
N HIS A 24 18.95 15.09 -0.50
CA HIS A 24 17.51 15.25 -0.69
C HIS A 24 16.76 14.74 0.53
N GLY A 25 15.57 15.27 0.73
CA GLY A 25 14.67 14.89 1.80
C GLY A 25 13.25 15.37 1.48
N GLY A 26 12.27 14.77 2.14
CA GLY A 26 10.86 15.10 1.93
C GLY A 26 10.01 14.73 3.12
N ILE A 27 8.71 15.00 3.00
CA ILE A 27 7.70 14.67 4.01
C ILE A 27 6.46 14.13 3.32
N ALA A 28 5.77 13.19 3.97
CA ALA A 28 4.46 12.71 3.57
C ALA A 28 3.44 13.11 4.63
N LEU A 29 2.35 13.75 4.19
CA LEU A 29 1.25 14.15 5.07
C LEU A 29 0.17 13.08 5.04
N GLY A 30 -0.31 12.67 6.22
CA GLY A 30 -1.49 11.82 6.33
C GLY A 30 -2.75 12.62 5.99
N LEU A 31 -3.06 12.74 4.70
CA LEU A 31 -4.14 13.59 4.20
C LEU A 31 -5.49 13.28 4.87
N ASP A 32 -5.88 12.01 4.93
CA ASP A 32 -7.15 11.60 5.54
C ASP A 32 -7.23 12.02 7.01
N ARG A 33 -6.10 11.96 7.73
CA ARG A 33 -6.02 12.39 9.13
C ARG A 33 -6.14 13.90 9.26
N ILE A 34 -5.51 14.65 8.37
CA ILE A 34 -5.63 16.11 8.34
C ILE A 34 -7.08 16.50 8.09
N ILE A 35 -7.74 15.90 7.10
CA ILE A 35 -9.14 16.17 6.80
C ILE A 35 -10.05 15.77 7.97
N MET A 36 -9.81 14.63 8.61
CA MET A 36 -10.55 14.19 9.80
C MET A 36 -10.50 15.23 10.92
N ILE A 37 -9.32 15.77 11.21
CA ILE A 37 -9.14 16.83 12.22
C ILE A 37 -9.87 18.12 11.80
N LEU A 38 -9.71 18.55 10.54
CA LEU A 38 -10.34 19.76 10.02
C LEU A 38 -11.87 19.67 9.98
N ALA A 39 -12.40 18.48 9.74
CA ALA A 39 -13.84 18.19 9.73
C ALA A 39 -14.42 17.94 11.14
N GLY A 40 -13.59 17.83 12.17
CA GLY A 40 -14.03 17.45 13.52
C GLY A 40 -14.61 16.03 13.58
N ALA A 41 -14.16 15.14 12.70
CA ALA A 41 -14.62 13.77 12.60
C ALA A 41 -13.92 12.85 13.61
N ASP A 42 -14.64 11.86 14.14
CA ASP A 42 -14.11 10.91 15.13
C ASP A 42 -13.41 9.71 14.46
N SER A 43 -13.61 9.53 13.15
CA SER A 43 -13.07 8.41 12.38
C SER A 43 -12.65 8.80 10.97
N LEU A 44 -11.57 8.19 10.47
CA LEU A 44 -11.17 8.29 9.06
C LEU A 44 -12.29 7.83 8.11
N ARG A 45 -13.18 6.94 8.58
CA ARG A 45 -14.30 6.43 7.78
C ARG A 45 -15.33 7.51 7.44
N GLU A 46 -15.37 8.60 8.20
CA GLU A 46 -16.31 9.71 7.98
C GLU A 46 -15.82 10.70 6.92
N VAL A 47 -14.54 10.64 6.57
CA VAL A 47 -13.90 11.52 5.58
C VAL A 47 -13.45 10.78 4.31
N ILE A 48 -13.77 9.49 4.21
CA ILE A 48 -13.50 8.64 3.05
C ILE A 48 -14.85 8.19 2.49
N PRO A 49 -15.20 8.50 1.22
CA PRO A 49 -16.52 8.18 0.66
C PRO A 49 -16.90 6.69 0.68
N PHE A 50 -15.92 5.80 0.44
CA PHE A 50 -16.13 4.34 0.40
C PHE A 50 -15.16 3.63 1.36
N PRO A 51 -15.37 3.76 2.68
CA PRO A 51 -14.43 3.29 3.68
C PRO A 51 -14.53 1.78 3.84
N LYS A 52 -13.39 1.13 4.10
CA LYS A 52 -13.36 -0.28 4.48
C LYS A 52 -13.60 -0.45 5.97
N THR A 53 -14.06 -1.63 6.37
CA THR A 53 -14.11 -2.04 7.78
C THR A 53 -12.71 -2.33 8.32
N ALA A 54 -12.58 -2.51 9.65
CA ALA A 54 -11.32 -2.94 10.27
C ALA A 54 -10.81 -4.31 9.76
N LYS A 55 -11.67 -5.12 9.13
CA LYS A 55 -11.32 -6.38 8.47
C LYS A 55 -10.97 -6.21 6.98
N ALA A 56 -10.75 -4.99 6.52
CA ALA A 56 -10.49 -4.63 5.12
C ALA A 56 -11.63 -5.01 4.13
N VAL A 57 -12.85 -5.16 4.63
CA VAL A 57 -14.04 -5.47 3.82
C VAL A 57 -14.76 -4.19 3.38
N ASP A 58 -15.16 -4.13 2.12
CA ASP A 58 -16.11 -3.15 1.59
C ASP A 58 -17.54 -3.69 1.70
N LEU A 59 -18.37 -3.02 2.49
CA LEU A 59 -19.76 -3.44 2.69
C LEU A 59 -20.71 -2.95 1.59
N MET A 60 -20.30 -1.99 0.76
CA MET A 60 -21.16 -1.45 -0.29
C MET A 60 -21.19 -2.37 -1.52
N VAL A 61 -20.06 -3.00 -1.81
CA VAL A 61 -19.88 -3.85 -3.01
C VAL A 61 -19.51 -5.29 -2.67
N ASP A 62 -19.61 -5.68 -1.39
CA ASP A 62 -19.29 -7.01 -0.88
C ASP A 62 -17.88 -7.51 -1.30
N ALA A 63 -16.86 -6.66 -1.14
CA ALA A 63 -15.47 -6.98 -1.48
C ALA A 63 -14.61 -7.23 -0.23
N PRO A 64 -13.58 -8.09 -0.28
CA PRO A 64 -13.10 -8.84 -1.45
C PRO A 64 -14.01 -10.03 -1.81
N THR A 65 -13.97 -10.43 -3.08
CA THR A 65 -14.69 -11.59 -3.62
C THR A 65 -13.71 -12.65 -4.14
N PRO A 66 -14.11 -13.93 -4.20
CA PRO A 66 -13.31 -14.94 -4.89
C PRO A 66 -13.18 -14.61 -6.39
N VAL A 67 -12.12 -15.12 -7.01
CA VAL A 67 -11.85 -15.04 -8.46
C VAL A 67 -11.94 -16.42 -9.09
N SER A 68 -12.13 -16.48 -10.41
CA SER A 68 -12.23 -17.74 -11.13
C SER A 68 -10.88 -18.47 -11.23
N ALA A 69 -10.92 -19.79 -11.38
CA ALA A 69 -9.70 -20.60 -11.59
C ALA A 69 -8.96 -20.22 -12.87
N THR A 70 -9.68 -19.80 -13.92
CA THR A 70 -9.08 -19.33 -15.18
C THR A 70 -8.21 -18.08 -14.94
N GLN A 71 -8.70 -17.11 -14.19
CA GLN A 71 -7.95 -15.89 -13.86
C GLN A 71 -6.71 -16.18 -13.02
N LEU A 72 -6.82 -17.09 -12.04
CA LEU A 72 -5.66 -17.53 -11.25
C LEU A 72 -4.60 -18.19 -12.13
N LYS A 73 -5.02 -19.04 -13.06
CA LYS A 73 -4.13 -19.71 -14.02
C LYS A 73 -3.44 -18.73 -14.96
N GLU A 74 -4.17 -17.75 -15.50
CA GLU A 74 -3.61 -16.69 -16.36
C GLU A 74 -2.53 -15.88 -15.64
N LEU A 75 -2.71 -15.62 -14.34
CA LEU A 75 -1.75 -14.90 -13.50
C LEU A 75 -0.63 -15.81 -12.94
N GLY A 76 -0.69 -17.13 -13.16
CA GLY A 76 0.31 -18.07 -12.65
C GLY A 76 0.32 -18.22 -11.13
N ILE A 77 -0.79 -17.92 -10.45
CA ILE A 77 -0.92 -17.98 -8.98
C ILE A 77 -1.95 -19.01 -8.55
N ALA A 78 -1.86 -19.46 -7.29
CA ALA A 78 -2.82 -20.38 -6.69
C ALA A 78 -3.09 -19.99 -5.23
N VAL A 79 -4.34 -20.13 -4.79
CA VAL A 79 -4.71 -19.96 -3.38
C VAL A 79 -4.27 -21.22 -2.62
N LYS A 80 -3.45 -21.03 -1.59
CA LYS A 80 -3.09 -22.10 -0.64
C LYS A 80 -4.09 -22.08 0.51
N GLY A 81 -4.70 -23.23 0.78
CA GLY A 81 -5.53 -23.45 1.96
C GLY A 81 -4.70 -23.58 3.23
#